data_AF-A0A1I5IYR4-F1
#
_entry.id   AF-A0A1I5IYR4-F1
#
_cell.length_a   1.000
_cell.length_b   1.000
_cell.length_c   1.000
_cell.angle_alpha   90.00
_cell.angle_beta   90.00
_cell.angle_gamma   90.00
#
_symmetry.space_group_name_H-M   'P 1'
#
loop_
_entity.id
_entity.type
_entity.pdbx_description
1 polymer ?
#
loop_
_entity_poly.entity_id
_entity_poly.type
_entity_poly.pdbx_seq_one_letter_code
_entity_poly.pdbx_strand_id
1 'polypeptide(L)'
;MKYKFQVMVALTYEDKDIEVEVELSDEEVARIKELVAASAATSAEPKDEDDYVPEPDLLQILEDGEPKLFEKFWDFIMPPVFVEMLINGFDNGYIEKDRKDEFDDYHEADFDKLYDIYGDDMELEHSSCCICRIPDSFVGRS
;
A
#
# COMPACT_ATOMS: atom_id res chain seq x y z
N MET A 1 -18.62 4.43 4.48
CA MET A 1 -17.93 5.72 4.75
C MET A 1 -16.56 5.68 4.09
N LYS A 2 -16.07 6.80 3.55
CA LYS A 2 -14.73 6.86 2.96
C LYS A 2 -13.68 7.18 4.02
N TYR A 3 -12.60 6.43 4.03
CA TYR A 3 -11.44 6.62 4.90
C TYR A 3 -10.20 6.85 4.07
N LYS A 4 -9.34 7.76 4.53
CA LYS A 4 -8.07 8.07 3.91
C LYS A 4 -6.96 7.31 4.63
N PHE A 5 -6.14 6.62 3.85
CA PHE A 5 -4.97 5.90 4.31
C PHE A 5 -3.73 6.52 3.67
N GLN A 6 -2.67 6.69 4.46
CA GLN A 6 -1.37 7.02 3.93
C GLN A 6 -0.64 5.73 3.58
N VAL A 7 -0.22 5.62 2.34
CA VAL A 7 0.61 4.51 1.86
C VAL A 7 1.97 5.08 1.50
N MET A 8 3.01 4.55 2.12
CA MET A 8 4.38 4.86 1.74
C MET A 8 4.79 3.88 0.65
N VAL A 9 5.26 4.38 -0.49
CA VAL A 9 5.81 3.59 -1.60
C VAL A 9 7.33 3.63 -1.52
N ALA A 10 7.96 2.46 -1.45
CA ALA A 10 9.41 2.35 -1.38
C ALA A 10 10.02 2.51 -2.79
N LEU A 11 10.59 3.68 -3.07
CA LEU A 11 11.23 3.97 -4.35
C LEU A 11 12.76 3.89 -4.22
N THR A 12 13.47 3.92 -5.35
CA THR A 12 14.91 3.65 -5.41
C THR A 12 15.76 4.61 -4.56
N TYR A 13 15.35 5.87 -4.44
CA TYR A 13 16.14 6.92 -3.77
C TYR A 13 15.39 7.66 -2.65
N GLU A 14 14.07 7.73 -2.71
CA GLU A 14 13.25 8.44 -1.74
C GLU A 14 11.87 7.80 -1.65
N ASP A 15 11.48 7.43 -0.43
CA ASP A 15 10.13 6.93 -0.15
C ASP A 15 9.10 8.01 -0.46
N LYS A 16 7.99 7.62 -1.08
CA LYS A 16 6.92 8.54 -1.45
C LYS A 16 5.64 8.23 -0.69
N ASP A 17 5.11 9.23 0.01
CA ASP A 17 3.81 9.13 0.65
C ASP A 17 2.69 9.49 -0.34
N ILE A 18 1.76 8.56 -0.52
CA ILE A 18 0.52 8.75 -1.28
C ILE A 18 -0.70 8.60 -0.36
N GLU A 19 -1.82 9.21 -0.75
CA GLU A 19 -3.09 9.11 -0.04
C GLU A 19 -4.08 8.28 -0.87
N VAL A 20 -4.67 7.26 -0.25
CA VAL A 20 -5.65 6.38 -0.88
C VAL A 20 -6.98 6.46 -0.11
N GLU A 21 -8.09 6.62 -0.83
CA GLU A 21 -9.44 6.59 -0.26
C GLU A 21 -10.06 5.20 -0.42
N VAL A 22 -10.44 4.58 0.69
CA VAL A 22 -11.12 3.28 0.72
C VAL A 22 -12.51 3.44 1.32
N GLU A 23 -13.51 2.84 0.67
CA GLU A 23 -14.87 2.80 1.22
C GLU A 23 -15.07 1.59 2.15
N LEU A 24 -15.42 1.87 3.40
CA LEU A 24 -15.61 0.86 4.45
C LEU A 24 -17.00 0.98 5.09
N SER A 25 -17.59 -0.18 5.39
CA SER A 25 -18.77 -0.28 6.24
C SER A 25 -18.39 -0.19 7.72
N ASP A 26 -19.38 0.06 8.59
CA ASP A 26 -19.15 0.10 10.04
C ASP A 26 -18.64 -1.24 10.59
N GLU A 27 -19.11 -2.36 10.01
CA GLU A 27 -18.66 -3.70 10.36
C GLU A 27 -17.20 -3.93 9.95
N GLU A 28 -16.80 -3.50 8.75
CA GLU A 28 -15.42 -3.60 8.29
C GLU A 28 -14.49 -2.75 9.15
N VAL A 29 -14.89 -1.52 9.48
CA VAL A 29 -14.10 -0.64 10.36
C VAL A 29 -13.94 -1.25 11.76
N ALA A 30 -15.02 -1.81 12.33
CA ALA A 30 -14.95 -2.49 13.62
C ALA A 30 -13.98 -3.68 13.57
N ARG A 31 -14.06 -4.48 12.50
CA ARG A 31 -13.19 -5.64 12.29
C ARG A 31 -11.72 -5.24 12.17
N ILE A 32 -11.41 -4.21 11.39
CA ILE A 32 -10.03 -3.71 11.23
C ILE A 32 -9.48 -3.25 12.58
N LYS A 33 -10.26 -2.51 13.37
CA LYS A 33 -9.84 -2.06 14.71
C LYS A 33 -9.55 -3.22 15.66
N GLU A 34 -10.35 -4.28 15.61
CA GLU A 34 -10.10 -5.49 16.40
C GLU A 34 -8.77 -6.17 16.00
N LEU A 35 -8.51 -6.29 14.69
CA LEU A 35 -7.27 -6.90 14.18
C LEU A 35 -6.03 -6.08 14.55
N VAL A 36 -6.10 -4.76 14.39
CA VAL A 36 -5.05 -3.82 14.79
C VAL A 36 -4.76 -3.94 16.29
N ALA A 37 -5.80 -3.97 17.13
CA ALA A 37 -5.64 -4.11 18.58
C ALA A 37 -5.03 -5.47 18.98
N ALA A 38 -5.42 -6.55 18.30
CA ALA A 38 -4.87 -7.88 18.53
C ALA A 38 -3.37 -7.95 18.15
N SER A 39 -2.99 -7.40 17.00
CA SER A 39 -1.60 -7.32 16.52
C SER A 39 -0.70 -6.50 17.45
N ALA A 40 -1.22 -5.38 17.98
CA ALA A 40 -0.51 -4.57 18.96
C ALA A 40 -0.26 -5.31 20.29
N ALA A 41 -1.22 -6.13 20.74
CA ALA A 41 -1.10 -6.91 21.97
C ALA A 41 -0.06 -8.05 21.86
N THR A 42 0.10 -8.64 20.67
CA THR A 42 1.11 -9.68 20.42
C THR A 42 2.51 -9.11 20.21
N SER A 43 2.63 -7.85 19.81
CA SER A 43 3.91 -7.15 19.59
C SER A 43 4.56 -6.60 20.86
N ALA A 44 3.89 -6.72 22.01
CA ALA A 44 4.28 -6.15 23.31
C ALA A 44 5.33 -6.97 24.09
N GLU A 45 5.95 -7.99 23.49
CA GLU A 45 7.13 -8.61 24.10
C GLU A 45 8.28 -7.59 24.19
N PRO A 46 9.06 -7.59 25.28
CA PRO A 46 10.20 -6.69 25.42
C PRO A 46 11.23 -7.03 24.33
N LYS A 47 11.37 -6.16 23.34
CA LYS A 47 12.38 -6.26 22.29
C LYS A 47 13.65 -5.54 22.72
N ASP A 48 14.80 -6.10 22.39
CA ASP A 48 16.11 -5.48 22.66
C ASP A 48 16.23 -4.15 21.89
N GLU A 49 16.95 -3.16 22.45
CA GLU A 49 17.06 -1.79 21.90
C GLU A 49 17.67 -1.72 20.48
N ASP A 50 18.26 -2.82 20.00
CA ASP A 50 18.87 -2.94 18.67
C ASP A 50 17.98 -3.64 17.63
N ASP A 51 16.81 -4.17 18.01
CA ASP A 51 15.89 -4.79 17.07
C ASP A 51 15.13 -3.71 16.28
N TYR A 52 15.42 -3.63 14.98
CA TYR A 52 14.60 -2.87 14.04
C TYR A 52 13.17 -3.44 14.06
N VAL A 53 12.22 -2.67 14.58
CA VAL A 53 10.80 -3.01 14.54
C VAL A 53 10.20 -2.30 13.34
N PRO A 54 9.75 -3.03 12.30
CA PRO A 54 9.02 -2.42 11.19
C PRO A 54 7.79 -1.71 11.74
N GLU A 55 7.45 -0.55 11.18
CA GLU A 55 6.16 0.08 11.48
C GLU A 55 5.04 -0.92 11.20
N PRO A 56 4.00 -0.99 12.06
CA PRO A 56 2.91 -1.93 11.85
C PRO A 56 2.16 -1.58 10.55
N ASP A 57 2.27 -2.47 9.56
CA ASP A 57 1.63 -2.35 8.26
C ASP A 57 0.21 -2.90 8.32
N LEU A 58 -0.75 -2.06 7.91
CA LEU A 58 -2.16 -2.45 7.84
C LEU A 58 -2.37 -3.58 6.81
N LEU A 59 -1.65 -3.58 5.69
CA LEU A 59 -1.84 -4.61 4.66
C LEU A 59 -1.43 -5.99 5.19
N GLN A 60 -0.27 -6.11 5.84
CA GLN A 60 0.14 -7.35 6.49
C GLN A 60 -0.88 -7.83 7.55
N ILE A 61 -1.37 -6.93 8.40
CA ILE A 61 -2.37 -7.29 9.44
C ILE A 61 -3.66 -7.83 8.80
N LEU A 62 -4.09 -7.24 7.68
CA LEU A 62 -5.28 -7.69 6.97
C LEU A 62 -5.03 -9.01 6.23
N GLU A 63 -3.86 -9.19 5.61
CA GLU A 63 -3.51 -10.43 4.93
C GLU A 63 -3.55 -11.62 5.88
N ASP A 64 -2.97 -11.47 7.08
CA ASP A 64 -2.93 -12.52 8.10
C ASP A 64 -4.29 -12.78 8.76
N GLY A 65 -5.08 -11.72 8.97
CA GLY A 65 -6.26 -11.75 9.83
C GLY A 65 -7.61 -11.77 9.12
N GLU A 66 -7.71 -11.16 7.93
CA GLU A 66 -8.93 -11.04 7.14
C GLU A 66 -8.61 -10.86 5.64
N PRO A 67 -8.28 -11.96 4.92
CA PRO A 67 -7.82 -11.90 3.52
C PRO A 67 -8.77 -11.18 2.56
N LYS A 68 -10.09 -11.23 2.82
CA LYS A 68 -11.08 -10.53 2.00
C LYS A 68 -11.00 -9.01 2.13
N LEU A 69 -10.69 -8.51 3.34
CA LEU A 69 -10.45 -7.09 3.54
C LEU A 69 -9.11 -6.68 2.93
N PHE A 70 -8.11 -7.55 3.01
CA PHE A 70 -6.84 -7.34 2.32
C PHE A 70 -7.05 -7.17 0.81
N GLU A 71 -7.71 -8.12 0.13
CA GLU A 71 -7.98 -8.04 -1.32
C GLU A 71 -8.69 -6.73 -1.67
N LYS A 72 -9.72 -6.37 -0.90
CA LYS A 72 -10.43 -5.11 -1.07
C LYS A 72 -9.51 -3.90 -0.95
N PHE A 73 -8.64 -3.85 0.05
CA PHE A 73 -7.69 -2.73 0.23
C PHE A 73 -6.66 -2.70 -0.90
N TRP A 74 -6.16 -3.86 -1.31
CA TRP A 74 -5.18 -4.00 -2.37
C TRP A 74 -5.72 -3.47 -3.69
N ASP A 75 -7.00 -3.70 -4.01
CA ASP A 75 -7.65 -3.14 -5.21
C ASP A 75 -7.62 -1.60 -5.27
N PHE A 76 -7.61 -0.91 -4.12
CA PHE A 76 -7.52 0.56 -4.08
C PHE A 76 -6.07 1.06 -4.02
N ILE A 77 -5.16 0.29 -3.42
CA ILE A 77 -3.78 0.70 -3.18
C ILE A 77 -2.88 0.37 -4.37
N MET A 78 -3.07 -0.80 -4.98
CA MET A 78 -2.21 -1.30 -6.04
C MET A 78 -2.15 -0.36 -7.25
N PRO A 79 -3.26 0.21 -7.77
CA PRO A 79 -3.19 1.12 -8.91
C PRO A 79 -2.29 2.35 -8.72
N PRO A 80 -2.46 3.19 -7.67
CA PRO A 80 -1.57 4.32 -7.47
C PRO A 80 -0.14 3.91 -7.12
N VAL A 81 0.07 2.83 -6.36
CA VAL A 81 1.42 2.30 -6.09
C VAL A 81 2.12 1.89 -7.38
N PHE A 82 1.42 1.19 -8.27
CA PHE A 82 1.92 0.76 -9.56
C PHE A 82 2.39 1.95 -10.39
N VAL A 83 1.59 3.01 -10.48
CA VAL A 83 1.94 4.21 -11.27
C VAL A 83 3.22 4.86 -10.73
N GLU A 84 3.35 5.02 -9.42
CA GLU A 84 4.54 5.61 -8.81
C GLU A 84 5.80 4.77 -9.05
N MET A 85 5.68 3.46 -8.90
CA MET A 85 6.78 2.53 -9.16
C MET A 85 7.15 2.48 -10.65
N LEU A 86 6.17 2.53 -11.54
CA LEU A 86 6.38 2.58 -12.98
C LEU A 86 7.16 3.84 -13.38
N ILE A 87 6.72 5.01 -12.89
CA ILE A 87 7.39 6.29 -13.14
C ILE A 87 8.82 6.26 -12.59
N ASN A 88 9.01 5.76 -11.37
CA ASN A 88 10.34 5.58 -10.80
C ASN A 88 11.20 4.62 -11.64
N GLY A 89 10.63 3.51 -12.12
CA GLY A 89 11.31 2.56 -12.99
C GLY A 89 11.78 3.20 -14.29
N PHE A 90 10.95 4.05 -14.89
CA PHE A 90 11.30 4.83 -16.06
C PHE A 90 12.40 5.86 -15.81
N ASP A 91 12.27 6.66 -14.76
CA ASP A 91 13.20 7.76 -14.46
C ASP A 91 14.61 7.24 -14.12
N ASN A 92 14.69 6.02 -13.59
CA ASN A 92 15.94 5.35 -13.27
C ASN A 92 16.43 4.38 -14.36
N GLY A 93 15.68 4.21 -15.46
CA GLY A 93 16.05 3.36 -16.58
C GLY A 93 15.98 1.85 -16.29
N TYR A 94 15.20 1.44 -15.28
CA TYR A 94 14.90 0.03 -15.01
C TYR A 94 13.82 -0.52 -15.94
N ILE A 95 12.92 0.35 -16.41
CA ILE A 95 11.85 0.04 -17.34
C ILE A 95 12.07 0.87 -18.61
N GLU A 96 11.97 0.23 -19.78
CA GLU A 96 12.03 0.95 -21.06
C GLU A 96 10.68 1.59 -21.36
N LYS A 97 10.64 2.91 -21.60
CA LYS A 97 9.41 3.59 -22.07
C LYS A 97 9.06 3.10 -23.48
N ASP A 98 7.87 2.53 -23.66
CA ASP A 98 7.38 2.25 -25.02
C ASP A 98 7.03 3.57 -25.69
N ARG A 99 7.81 3.96 -26.69
CA ARG A 99 7.59 5.22 -27.45
C ARG A 99 6.30 5.23 -28.27
N LYS A 100 5.55 4.12 -28.29
CA LYS A 100 4.24 4.00 -28.93
C LYS A 100 3.08 4.10 -27.95
N ASP A 101 3.35 4.21 -26.65
CA ASP A 101 2.30 4.51 -25.70
C ASP A 101 1.75 5.94 -25.94
N GLU A 102 0.45 6.13 -25.69
CA GLU A 102 -0.26 7.38 -25.98
C GLU A 102 -0.52 8.19 -24.68
N PHE A 103 0.25 7.93 -23.63
CA PHE A 103 -0.01 8.51 -22.30
C PHE A 103 0.75 9.84 -22.14
N ASP A 104 0.00 10.93 -22.00
CA ASP A 104 0.56 12.25 -21.69
C ASP A 104 0.91 12.38 -20.20
N ASP A 105 0.10 11.77 -19.31
CA ASP A 105 0.36 11.63 -17.88
C ASP A 105 -0.08 10.24 -17.39
N TYR A 106 0.85 9.50 -16.77
CA TYR A 106 0.59 8.15 -16.25
C TYR A 106 -0.33 8.17 -15.02
N HIS A 107 -0.42 9.28 -14.27
CA HIS A 107 -1.35 9.39 -13.14
C HIS A 107 -2.81 9.55 -13.57
N GLU A 108 -3.05 10.06 -14.79
CA GLU A 108 -4.38 10.25 -15.36
C GLU A 108 -4.77 9.13 -16.34
N ALA A 109 -3.85 8.22 -16.62
CA ALA A 109 -4.05 7.12 -17.54
C ALA A 109 -5.01 6.06 -16.98
N ASP A 110 -5.67 5.34 -17.89
CA ASP A 110 -6.44 4.14 -17.55
C ASP A 110 -5.50 3.07 -16.99
N PHE A 111 -5.69 2.72 -15.73
CA PHE A 111 -4.85 1.75 -15.02
C PHE A 111 -4.84 0.39 -15.71
N ASP A 112 -5.99 -0.10 -16.22
CA ASP A 112 -6.05 -1.42 -16.86
C ASP A 112 -5.17 -1.45 -18.11
N LYS A 113 -5.12 -0.35 -18.86
CA LYS A 113 -4.25 -0.22 -20.05
C LYS A 113 -2.78 -0.12 -19.66
N LEU A 114 -2.45 0.59 -18.59
CA LEU A 114 -1.08 0.66 -18.07
C LEU A 114 -0.59 -0.71 -17.60
N TYR A 115 -1.43 -1.43 -16.86
CA TYR A 115 -1.10 -2.75 -16.34
C TYR A 115 -0.97 -3.79 -17.47
N ASP A 116 -1.78 -3.72 -18.52
CA ASP A 116 -1.64 -4.60 -19.70
C ASP A 116 -0.30 -4.42 -20.43
N ILE A 117 0.23 -3.18 -20.44
CA ILE A 117 1.48 -2.86 -21.14
C ILE A 117 2.71 -3.15 -20.25
N TYR A 118 2.66 -2.72 -18.99
CA TYR A 118 3.82 -2.66 -18.10
C TYR A 118 3.73 -3.61 -16.90
N GLY A 119 2.60 -4.31 -16.71
CA GLY A 119 2.36 -5.19 -15.57
C GLY A 119 3.36 -6.34 -15.48
N ASP A 120 3.71 -6.95 -16.61
CA ASP A 120 4.66 -8.06 -16.67
C ASP A 120 6.10 -7.64 -16.31
N ASP A 121 6.45 -6.37 -16.53
CA ASP A 121 7.77 -5.80 -16.18
C ASP A 121 7.85 -5.37 -14.70
N MET A 122 6.72 -5.41 -13.99
CA MET A 122 6.52 -4.89 -12.64
C MET A 122 6.13 -6.03 -11.68
N GLU A 123 7.11 -6.63 -11.00
CA GLU A 123 6.84 -7.57 -9.91
C GLU A 123 6.41 -6.79 -8.64
N LEU A 124 5.10 -6.58 -8.46
CA LEU A 124 4.56 -5.94 -7.26
C LEU A 124 4.19 -6.97 -6.20
N GLU A 125 4.98 -7.01 -5.12
CA GLU A 125 4.62 -7.69 -3.87
C GLU A 125 4.37 -6.65 -2.78
N HIS A 126 3.17 -6.65 -2.17
CA HIS A 126 2.74 -5.63 -1.20
C HIS A 126 3.76 -5.37 -0.08
N SER A 127 4.36 -6.43 0.44
CA SER A 127 5.34 -6.40 1.53
C SER A 127 6.69 -5.75 1.17
N SER A 128 6.95 -5.56 -0.13
CA SER A 128 8.18 -4.95 -0.64
C SER A 128 7.94 -3.60 -1.32
N CYS A 129 6.76 -3.38 -1.90
CA CYS A 129 6.47 -2.18 -2.66
C CYS A 129 5.89 -1.04 -1.82
N CYS A 130 5.22 -1.34 -0.70
CA CYS A 130 4.58 -0.30 0.08
C CYS A 130 4.31 -0.67 1.54
N ILE A 131 4.12 0.35 2.39
CA ILE A 131 3.63 0.22 3.76
C ILE A 131 2.35 1.04 3.90
N CYS A 132 1.24 0.40 4.28
CA CYS A 132 -0.02 1.08 4.54
C CYS A 132 -0.11 1.46 6.02
N ARG A 133 0.00 2.76 6.32
CA ARG A 133 0.01 3.25 7.70
C ARG A 133 -1.37 3.09 8.33
N ILE A 134 -1.38 2.57 9.56
CA ILE A 134 -2.60 2.45 10.37
C ILE A 134 -2.99 3.85 10.88
N PRO A 135 -4.19 4.36 10.59
CA PRO A 135 -4.60 5.68 11.07
C PRO A 135 -4.74 5.70 12.60
N ASP A 136 -4.36 6.80 13.26
CA ASP A 136 -4.45 6.94 14.73
C ASP A 136 -5.85 6.64 15.29
N SER A 137 -6.89 7.00 14.52
CA SER A 137 -8.29 6.75 14.88
C SER A 137 -8.67 5.26 14.97
N PHE A 138 -7.80 4.37 14.50
CA PHE A 138 -7.94 2.91 14.57
C PHE A 138 -7.14 2.31 15.72
N VAL A 139 -6.13 3.03 16.22
CA VAL A 139 -5.25 2.59 17.32
C VAL A 139 -5.80 3.02 18.69
N GLY A 140 -6.85 3.83 18.74
CA GLY A 140 -7.47 4.28 19.99
C GLY A 140 -6.63 5.28 20.79
N ARG A 141 -5.62 5.89 20.15
CA ARG A 141 -4.83 6.98 20.73
C ARG A 141 -5.62 8.29 20.58
N SER A 142 -5.80 9.00 21.69
CA SER A 142 -6.53 10.29 21.77
C SER A 142 -5.59 11.42 22.16
#